data_AF-A0A9N9N2T5-F1
#
_entry.id   AF-A0A9N9N2T5-F1
#
_cell.length_a   1.000
_cell.length_b   1.000
_cell.length_c   1.000
_cell.angle_alpha   90.00
_cell.angle_beta   90.00
_cell.angle_gamma   90.00
#
_symmetry.space_group_name_H-M   'P 1'
#
loop_
_entity.id
_entity.type
_entity.pdbx_description
1 polymer ?
#
loop_
_entity_poly.entity_id
_entity_poly.type
_entity_poly.pdbx_seq_one_letter_code
_entity_poly.pdbx_strand_id
1 'polypeptide(L)'
;MYEHSFRNIQSEISIMPSMSVSNCESSNQQLPYDIIKSNQLLLEGIIEGGAPLSLVDAKKFKEFIYSINNLYRIPSRKQLSNNILDEVHTNVQTFINQFICKSTWITVATD
;
A
#
# COMPACT_ATOMS: atom_id res chain seq x y z
N MET A 1 -0.50 53.87 -5.30
CA MET A 1 0.15 54.90 -4.46
C MET A 1 0.32 54.32 -3.07
N TYR A 2 1.50 53.78 -2.79
CA TYR A 2 2.20 53.71 -1.49
C TYR A 2 3.46 52.89 -1.76
N GLU A 3 4.55 53.61 -1.97
CA GLU A 3 5.90 53.08 -1.92
C GLU A 3 6.27 52.75 -0.48
N HIS A 4 7.06 51.69 -0.28
CA HIS A 4 8.06 51.69 0.78
C HIS A 4 9.29 50.89 0.32
N SER A 5 10.25 51.64 -0.19
CA SER A 5 11.68 51.36 -0.18
C SER A 5 12.16 51.17 1.26
N PHE A 6 13.11 50.26 1.53
CA PHE A 6 14.28 50.49 2.39
C PHE A 6 15.26 49.28 2.40
N ARG A 7 16.40 49.52 1.74
CA ARG A 7 17.80 49.24 2.16
C ARG A 7 18.23 47.83 2.62
N ASN A 8 18.87 47.16 1.67
CA ASN A 8 20.30 46.80 1.66
C ASN A 8 21.08 46.93 2.98
N ILE A 9 21.48 45.78 3.56
CA ILE A 9 22.65 45.63 4.42
C ILE A 9 23.34 44.34 4.01
N GLN A 10 24.35 44.45 3.14
CA GLN A 10 25.44 43.49 3.06
C GLN A 10 26.44 43.81 4.16
N SER A 11 26.82 42.82 4.96
CA SER A 11 28.22 42.54 5.30
C SER A 11 28.32 41.44 6.34
N GLU A 12 29.34 40.60 6.18
CA GLU A 12 29.87 39.63 7.16
C GLU A 12 29.26 38.22 7.14
N ILE A 13 29.67 37.42 6.14
CA ILE A 13 29.95 36.00 6.40
C ILE A 13 31.37 35.70 5.95
N SER A 14 32.14 35.26 6.93
CA SER A 14 33.54 34.86 6.91
C SER A 14 33.87 33.85 5.81
N ILE A 15 35.09 33.97 5.26
CA ILE A 15 35.66 33.09 4.24
C ILE A 15 36.40 31.93 4.92
N MET A 16 36.30 30.74 4.29
CA MET A 16 37.26 29.61 4.18
C MET A 16 36.76 28.29 4.82
N PRO A 17 37.22 27.10 4.33
CA PRO A 17 37.68 26.73 2.99
C PRO A 17 37.01 25.45 2.44
N SER A 18 37.24 25.25 1.14
CA SER A 18 36.94 24.08 0.30
C SER A 18 37.11 22.70 0.95
N MET A 19 36.12 21.82 0.78
CA MET A 19 36.31 20.37 0.69
C MET A 19 35.29 19.74 -0.28
N SER A 20 35.86 19.02 -1.25
CA SER A 20 35.33 18.03 -2.19
C SER A 20 33.86 17.60 -2.14
N VAL A 21 33.27 17.67 -3.34
CA VAL A 21 32.25 16.81 -3.95
C VAL A 21 31.94 15.52 -3.18
N SER A 22 30.71 15.43 -2.70
CA SER A 22 29.91 14.22 -2.90
C SER A 22 28.50 14.70 -3.29
N ASN A 23 28.18 14.51 -4.57
CA ASN A 23 26.79 14.43 -5.00
C ASN A 23 26.20 13.21 -4.30
N CYS A 24 25.70 13.42 -3.08
CA CYS A 24 24.78 12.50 -2.45
C CYS A 24 23.45 12.76 -3.17
N GLU A 25 23.27 12.07 -4.30
CA GLU A 25 21.99 11.95 -4.97
C GLU A 25 20.94 11.76 -3.89
N SER A 26 20.05 12.75 -3.76
CA SER A 26 18.88 12.67 -2.91
C SER A 26 18.19 11.37 -3.26
N SER A 27 18.34 10.40 -2.37
CA SER A 27 17.66 9.12 -2.41
C SER A 27 16.17 9.40 -2.56
N ASN A 28 15.68 9.33 -3.80
CA ASN A 28 14.27 9.26 -4.09
C ASN A 28 13.76 8.00 -3.39
N GLN A 29 13.21 8.17 -2.20
CA GLN A 29 12.54 7.12 -1.44
C GLN A 29 11.23 6.79 -2.16
N GLN A 30 11.34 6.04 -3.26
CA GLN A 30 10.21 5.44 -3.94
C GLN A 30 10.08 4.00 -3.43
N LEU A 31 9.38 3.81 -2.32
CA LEU A 31 8.79 2.51 -1.95
C LEU A 31 7.28 2.76 -1.80
N PRO A 32 6.33 1.89 -2.20
CA PRO A 32 6.46 0.51 -2.72
C PRO A 32 5.30 0.12 -3.70
N TYR A 33 5.02 0.88 -4.76
CA TYR A 33 3.84 0.63 -5.65
C TYR A 33 3.81 -0.83 -6.18
N ASP A 34 4.97 -1.35 -6.56
CA ASP A 34 5.11 -2.70 -7.09
C ASP A 34 4.79 -3.79 -6.05
N ILE A 35 5.04 -3.55 -4.76
CA ILE A 35 4.79 -4.53 -3.69
C ILE A 35 3.29 -4.63 -3.41
N ILE A 36 2.59 -3.49 -3.38
CA ILE A 36 1.13 -3.46 -3.18
C ILE A 36 0.45 -4.21 -4.33
N LYS A 37 0.84 -3.90 -5.58
CA LYS A 37 0.33 -4.57 -6.77
C LYS A 37 0.64 -6.07 -6.76
N SER A 38 1.85 -6.47 -6.36
CA SER A 38 2.24 -7.89 -6.27
C SER A 38 1.42 -8.64 -5.21
N ASN A 39 1.15 -8.02 -4.07
CA ASN A 39 0.30 -8.60 -3.02
C ASN A 39 -1.15 -8.76 -3.49
N GLN A 40 -1.66 -7.79 -4.25
CA GLN A 40 -2.99 -7.85 -4.83
C GLN A 40 -3.10 -8.97 -5.86
N LEU A 41 -2.15 -9.08 -6.79
CA LEU A 41 -2.12 -10.17 -7.77
C LEU A 41 -1.98 -11.55 -7.12
N LEU A 42 -1.17 -11.66 -6.07
CA LEU A 42 -1.07 -12.89 -5.28
C LEU A 42 -2.41 -13.25 -4.66
N LEU A 43 -3.11 -12.26 -4.11
CA LEU A 43 -4.40 -12.48 -3.47
C LEU A 43 -5.48 -12.90 -4.47
N GLU A 44 -5.59 -12.16 -5.59
CA GLU A 44 -6.51 -12.46 -6.68
C GLU A 44 -6.25 -13.87 -7.23
N GLY A 45 -4.99 -14.23 -7.47
CA GLY A 45 -4.63 -15.58 -7.93
C GLY A 45 -4.97 -16.69 -6.93
N ILE A 46 -4.88 -16.43 -5.63
CA ILE A 46 -5.34 -17.39 -4.60
C ILE A 46 -6.86 -17.57 -4.66
N ILE A 47 -7.61 -16.47 -4.80
CA ILE A 47 -9.07 -16.48 -4.87
C ILE A 47 -9.55 -17.19 -6.14
N GLU A 48 -9.03 -16.78 -7.31
CA GLU A 48 -9.37 -17.37 -8.61
C GLU A 48 -8.99 -18.85 -8.69
N GLY A 49 -7.84 -19.22 -8.14
CA GLY A 49 -7.37 -20.60 -8.08
C GLY A 49 -8.07 -21.47 -7.02
N GLY A 50 -8.95 -20.89 -6.19
CA GLY A 50 -9.58 -21.61 -5.08
C GLY A 50 -8.57 -22.15 -4.05
N ALA A 51 -7.39 -21.54 -3.97
CA ALA A 51 -6.34 -21.99 -3.08
C ALA A 51 -6.59 -21.52 -1.64
N PRO A 52 -6.20 -22.30 -0.62
CA PRO A 52 -6.32 -21.84 0.75
C PRO A 52 -5.28 -20.75 1.04
N LEU A 53 -5.65 -19.74 1.86
CA LEU A 53 -4.72 -18.69 2.30
C LEU A 53 -3.46 -19.26 2.99
N SER A 54 -3.50 -20.48 3.55
CA SER A 54 -2.33 -21.19 4.07
C SER A 54 -1.23 -21.49 3.05
N LEU A 55 -1.51 -21.34 1.75
CA LEU A 55 -0.52 -21.47 0.69
C LEU A 55 0.68 -20.55 0.94
N VAL A 56 0.46 -19.32 1.43
CA VAL A 56 1.54 -18.35 1.66
C VAL A 56 2.48 -18.75 2.78
N ASP A 57 2.07 -19.66 3.65
CA ASP A 57 2.88 -20.20 4.73
C ASP A 57 3.70 -21.44 4.30
N ALA A 58 3.32 -22.08 3.18
CA ALA A 58 3.95 -23.32 2.73
C ALA A 58 5.41 -23.11 2.30
N LYS A 59 6.31 -23.95 2.83
CA LYS A 59 7.76 -23.83 2.59
C LYS A 59 8.12 -23.84 1.09
N LYS A 60 7.54 -24.77 0.32
CA LYS A 60 7.79 -24.88 -1.12
C LYS A 60 7.26 -23.70 -1.92
N PHE A 61 6.14 -23.12 -1.50
CA PHE A 61 5.62 -21.90 -2.11
C PHE A 61 6.56 -20.72 -1.85
N LYS A 62 7.07 -20.57 -0.62
CA LYS A 62 8.06 -19.53 -0.29
C LYS A 62 9.35 -19.70 -1.10
N GLU A 63 9.87 -20.92 -1.18
CA GLU A 63 11.05 -21.24 -2.01
C GLU A 63 10.82 -20.88 -3.49
N PHE A 64 9.65 -21.21 -4.04
CA PHE A 64 9.28 -20.87 -5.42
C PHE A 64 9.28 -19.36 -5.65
N ILE A 65 8.59 -18.60 -4.79
CA ILE A 65 8.52 -17.14 -4.94
C ILE A 65 9.91 -16.49 -4.80
N TYR A 66 10.72 -16.95 -3.83
CA TYR A 66 12.09 -16.46 -3.67
C TYR A 66 13.02 -16.83 -4.82
N SER A 67 12.74 -17.93 -5.54
CA SER A 67 13.47 -18.27 -6.76
C SER A 67 13.19 -17.33 -7.93
N ILE A 68 12.03 -16.66 -7.92
CA ILE A 68 11.64 -15.67 -8.94
C ILE A 68 12.11 -14.27 -8.54
N ASN A 69 11.87 -13.88 -7.28
CA ASN A 69 12.26 -12.58 -6.76
C ASN A 69 12.65 -12.69 -5.28
N ASN A 70 13.94 -12.55 -5.00
CA ASN A 70 14.49 -12.64 -3.65
C ASN A 70 14.23 -11.40 -2.78
N LEU A 71 13.86 -10.27 -3.38
CA LEU A 71 13.53 -9.02 -2.67
C LEU A 71 12.06 -8.97 -2.26
N TYR A 72 11.20 -9.79 -2.85
CA TYR A 72 9.78 -9.81 -2.53
C TYR A 72 9.52 -10.50 -1.19
N ARG A 73 8.90 -9.77 -0.26
CA ARG A 73 8.50 -10.30 1.04
C ARG A 73 7.04 -10.73 1.01
N ILE A 74 6.83 -12.05 1.01
CA ILE A 74 5.48 -12.65 1.00
C ILE A 74 4.69 -12.16 2.23
N PRO A 75 3.46 -11.63 2.03
CA PRO A 75 2.61 -11.21 3.13
C PRO A 75 2.14 -12.39 3.97
N SER A 76 1.95 -12.17 5.27
CA SER A 76 1.35 -13.16 6.15
C SER A 76 -0.13 -13.38 5.82
N ARG A 77 -0.68 -14.53 6.20
CA ARG A 77 -2.13 -14.80 6.11
C ARG A 77 -3.00 -13.70 6.69
N LYS A 78 -2.61 -13.14 7.84
CA LYS A 78 -3.36 -12.07 8.50
C LYS A 78 -3.38 -10.81 7.65
N GLN A 79 -2.26 -10.46 7.03
CA GLN A 79 -2.16 -9.31 6.14
C GLN A 79 -3.02 -9.49 4.88
N LEU A 80 -3.04 -10.68 4.29
CA LEU A 80 -3.92 -10.98 3.15
C LEU A 80 -5.40 -10.97 3.56
N SER A 81 -5.73 -11.62 4.66
CA SER A 81 -7.10 -11.71 5.17
C SER A 81 -7.69 -10.34 5.49
N ASN A 82 -6.93 -9.42 6.05
CA ASN A 82 -7.44 -8.08 6.35
C ASN A 82 -7.88 -7.33 5.09
N ASN A 83 -7.10 -7.44 4.00
CA ASN A 83 -7.48 -6.81 2.73
C ASN A 83 -8.76 -7.44 2.13
N ILE A 84 -8.89 -8.78 2.22
CA ILE A 84 -10.09 -9.49 1.74
C ILE A 84 -11.31 -9.12 2.56
N LEU A 85 -11.18 -9.11 3.88
CA LEU A 85 -12.32 -8.96 4.78
C LEU A 85 -13.00 -7.62 4.60
N ASP A 86 -12.24 -6.53 4.47
CA ASP A 86 -12.81 -5.20 4.29
C ASP A 86 -13.56 -5.09 2.95
N GLU A 87 -12.97 -5.60 1.87
CA GLU A 87 -13.58 -5.56 0.53
C GLU A 87 -14.81 -6.49 0.45
N VAL A 88 -14.70 -7.73 0.92
CA VAL A 88 -15.81 -8.69 0.96
C VAL A 88 -16.93 -8.19 1.86
N HIS A 89 -16.61 -7.66 3.04
CA HIS A 89 -17.60 -7.06 3.94
C HIS A 89 -18.32 -5.90 3.25
N THR A 90 -17.58 -4.99 2.62
CA THR A 90 -18.16 -3.84 1.90
C THR A 90 -19.05 -4.29 0.74
N ASN A 91 -18.62 -5.29 -0.03
CA ASN A 91 -19.39 -5.84 -1.14
C ASN A 91 -20.67 -6.53 -0.65
N VAL A 92 -20.59 -7.35 0.39
CA VAL A 92 -21.75 -8.02 0.99
C VAL A 92 -22.70 -6.99 1.60
N GLN A 93 -22.20 -5.99 2.32
CA GLN A 93 -23.01 -4.92 2.89
C GLN A 93 -23.71 -4.11 1.80
N THR A 94 -23.00 -3.78 0.71
CA THR A 94 -23.58 -3.07 -0.43
C THR A 94 -24.66 -3.90 -1.11
N PHE A 95 -24.42 -5.19 -1.32
CA PHE A 95 -25.39 -6.13 -1.86
C PHE A 95 -26.64 -6.22 -0.97
N ILE A 96 -26.46 -6.41 0.33
CA ILE A 96 -27.55 -6.45 1.31
C ILE A 96 -28.35 -5.15 1.27
N ASN A 97 -27.68 -3.99 1.28
CA ASN A 97 -28.36 -2.70 1.20
C ASN A 97 -29.18 -2.55 -0.09
N GLN A 98 -28.64 -2.94 -1.24
CA GLN A 98 -29.40 -2.92 -2.49
C GLN A 98 -30.59 -3.88 -2.46
N PHE A 99 -30.42 -5.07 -1.87
CA PHE A 99 -31.48 -6.05 -1.72
C PHE A 99 -32.59 -5.51 -0.82
N ILE A 100 -32.24 -4.92 0.33
CA ILE A 100 -33.16 -4.28 1.27
C ILE A 100 -33.94 -3.16 0.58
N CYS A 101 -33.26 -2.24 -0.10
CA CYS A 101 -33.91 -1.11 -0.77
C CYS A 101 -34.87 -1.51 -1.88
N LYS A 102 -34.65 -2.67 -2.52
CA LYS A 102 -35.53 -3.20 -3.58
C LYS A 102 -36.68 -4.06 -3.02
N SER A 103 -36.61 -4.47 -1.76
CA SER A 103 -37.55 -5.42 -1.18
C SER A 103 -38.78 -4.71 -0.62
N THR A 104 -39.97 -5.19 -1.00
CA THR A 104 -41.25 -4.65 -0.51
C THR A 104 -41.55 -5.06 0.94
N TRP A 105 -41.08 -6.23 1.36
CA TRP A 105 -41.11 -6.68 2.75
C TRP A 105 -39.78 -7.33 3.13
N ILE A 106 -39.44 -7.25 4.41
CA ILE A 106 -38.30 -7.97 5.00
C ILE A 106 -38.78 -8.57 6.31
N THR A 107 -38.45 -9.84 6.54
CA THR A 107 -38.68 -10.52 7.82
C THR A 107 -37.34 -10.88 8.42
N VAL A 108 -37.10 -10.45 9.66
CA VAL A 108 -35.88 -10.76 10.40
C VAL A 108 -36.25 -11.74 11.51
N ALA A 109 -35.56 -12.87 11.54
CA ALA A 109 -35.63 -13.83 12.64
C ALA A 109 -34.33 -13.74 13.45
N THR A 110 -34.46 -13.72 14.77
CA THR A 110 -33.35 -13.73 15.72
C THR A 110 -33.49 -14.97 16.60
N ASP A 111 -32.39 -15.72 16.75
CA ASP A 111 -32.25 -16.85 17.68
C ASP A 111 -31.71 -16.35 19.03
#